data_AF-A0A7Y3P716-F1
#
_entry.id   AF-A0A7Y3P716-F1
#
_cell.length_a   1.000
_cell.length_b   1.000
_cell.length_c   1.000
_cell.angle_alpha   90.00
_cell.angle_beta   90.00
_cell.angle_gamma   90.00
#
_symmetry.space_group_name_H-M   'P 1'
#
loop_
_entity.id
_entity.type
_entity.pdbx_description
1 polymer ?
#
loop_
_entity_poly.entity_id
_entity_poly.type
_entity_poly.pdbx_seq_one_letter_code
_entity_poly.pdbx_strand_id
1 'polypeptide(L)'
;LAAGRPDLIGRRTGVGHWYVDSPQRVDLAEGALRQIGLVENFAPHVVVLGHAGLSVANAHYATLECGACGAHPGGPNAAGLAELLNDPNVRDGLRERGIDIPENTRVYAGEHLTTLGLVDLDEDIPEEIRSLLDESLERVRLEQATRLGYSRSHAHRDLRRRAHDWSEVRPEWGLCGHVGLVIGPRRFTRGADLAATTFLHSYDASQDPDGTLLGALFSGPLVVAHWINAAYYFSSVAPETLGAGDKTLLNPVSDFAVVSGDDPDLRLGLPRQSLEREDGPEHLPVRLLVLVDAPREILESALRLAPGARNLVIGDWVRLLFRASPDEPWTTYAVALQDPA
;
A
#
# COMPACT_ATOMS: atom_id res chain seq x y z
N LEU A 1 3.47 -4.73 -32.04
CA LEU A 1 3.56 -4.81 -30.56
C LEU A 1 2.83 -3.65 -29.85
N ALA A 2 2.20 -2.72 -30.59
CA ALA A 2 1.23 -1.75 -30.08
C ALA A 2 -0.22 -2.23 -30.29
N ALA A 3 -0.57 -3.38 -29.71
CA ALA A 3 -1.92 -3.93 -29.77
C ALA A 3 -2.26 -4.58 -28.42
N GLY A 4 -2.80 -3.76 -27.52
CA GLY A 4 -3.25 -4.20 -26.20
C GLY A 4 -3.39 -2.99 -25.28
N ARG A 5 -4.63 -2.63 -24.97
CA ARG A 5 -5.11 -1.56 -24.07
C ARG A 5 -5.47 -0.19 -24.70
N PRO A 6 -6.47 -0.15 -25.62
CA PRO A 6 -7.17 1.11 -25.95
C PRO A 6 -8.11 1.62 -24.84
N ASP A 7 -8.24 0.90 -23.71
CA ASP A 7 -9.29 1.15 -22.71
C ASP A 7 -8.67 1.49 -21.34
N LEU A 8 -7.89 2.57 -21.24
CA LEU A 8 -7.36 3.04 -19.95
C LEU A 8 -8.40 3.73 -19.05
N ILE A 9 -9.67 3.75 -19.48
CA ILE A 9 -10.87 3.93 -18.63
C ILE A 9 -11.96 2.99 -19.19
N GLY A 10 -11.61 1.71 -19.37
CA GLY A 10 -12.61 0.69 -19.65
C GLY A 10 -13.44 0.51 -18.39
N ARG A 11 -14.74 0.83 -18.43
CA ARG A 11 -15.70 0.39 -17.42
C ARG A 11 -15.37 -1.06 -17.09
N ARG A 12 -15.05 -1.36 -15.83
CA ARG A 12 -14.96 -2.73 -15.33
C ARG A 12 -16.36 -3.33 -15.41
N THR A 13 -16.73 -3.82 -16.59
CA THR A 13 -17.97 -4.55 -16.78
C THR A 13 -17.80 -5.93 -16.15
N GLY A 14 -18.44 -6.13 -14.99
CA GLY A 14 -18.83 -7.44 -14.52
C GLY A 14 -17.91 -8.07 -13.48
N VAL A 15 -18.41 -8.08 -12.24
CA VAL A 15 -18.47 -9.25 -11.34
C VAL A 15 -17.56 -10.40 -11.77
N GLY A 16 -16.41 -10.55 -11.10
CA GLY A 16 -15.67 -11.81 -11.17
C GLY A 16 -16.56 -12.92 -10.61
N HIS A 17 -16.66 -14.06 -11.29
CA HIS A 17 -17.33 -15.21 -10.69
C HIS A 17 -16.52 -15.67 -9.46
N TRP A 18 -17.13 -15.61 -8.28
CA TRP A 18 -16.56 -16.27 -7.09
C TRP A 18 -16.59 -17.78 -7.32
N TYR A 19 -15.42 -18.38 -7.52
CA TYR A 19 -15.26 -19.84 -7.63
C TYR A 19 -15.14 -20.54 -6.25
N VAL A 20 -15.57 -19.85 -5.20
CA VAL A 20 -15.53 -20.28 -3.81
C VAL A 20 -16.95 -20.41 -3.27
N ASP A 21 -17.17 -21.34 -2.36
CA ASP A 21 -18.49 -21.54 -1.77
C ASP A 21 -18.85 -20.44 -0.75
N SER A 22 -20.11 -20.43 -0.30
CA SER A 22 -20.61 -19.39 0.61
C SER A 22 -19.79 -19.29 1.91
N PRO A 23 -19.44 -20.40 2.60
CA PRO A 23 -18.55 -20.36 3.78
C PRO A 23 -17.20 -19.69 3.52
N GLN A 24 -16.54 -20.02 2.40
CA GLN A 24 -15.26 -19.43 2.04
C GLN A 24 -15.36 -17.92 1.77
N ARG A 25 -16.48 -17.46 1.19
CA ARG A 25 -16.74 -16.02 1.00
C ARG A 25 -16.88 -15.28 2.33
N VAL A 26 -17.49 -15.92 3.33
CA VAL A 26 -17.57 -15.38 4.70
C VAL A 26 -16.18 -15.34 5.35
N ASP A 27 -15.37 -16.39 5.18
CA ASP A 27 -13.99 -16.43 5.70
C ASP A 27 -13.13 -15.28 5.13
N LEU A 28 -13.24 -15.03 3.82
CA LEU A 28 -12.53 -13.94 3.14
C LEU A 28 -12.98 -12.56 3.65
N ALA A 29 -14.28 -12.36 3.79
CA ALA A 29 -14.84 -11.10 4.27
C ALA A 29 -14.45 -10.83 5.73
N GLU A 30 -14.56 -11.84 6.60
CA GLU A 30 -14.15 -11.74 8.00
C GLU A 30 -12.65 -11.43 8.12
N GLY A 31 -11.82 -12.19 7.40
CA GLY A 31 -10.37 -11.99 7.39
C GLY A 31 -10.00 -10.56 6.99
N ALA A 32 -10.61 -10.03 5.93
CA ALA A 32 -10.38 -8.66 5.48
C ALA A 32 -10.80 -7.62 6.52
N LEU A 33 -12.02 -7.74 7.09
CA LEU A 33 -12.55 -6.79 8.09
C LEU A 33 -11.72 -6.77 9.37
N ARG A 34 -11.36 -7.96 9.89
CA ARG A 34 -10.48 -8.08 11.06
C ARG A 34 -9.11 -7.49 10.77
N GLN A 35 -8.54 -7.78 9.60
CA GLN A 35 -7.24 -7.27 9.21
C GLN A 35 -7.21 -5.74 9.22
N ILE A 36 -8.20 -5.07 8.64
CA ILE A 36 -8.27 -3.59 8.59
C ILE A 36 -8.82 -2.94 9.87
N GLY A 37 -9.24 -3.75 10.85
CA GLY A 37 -9.79 -3.28 12.12
C GLY A 37 -11.21 -2.70 12.02
N LEU A 38 -11.96 -3.02 10.96
CA LEU A 38 -13.34 -2.59 10.77
C LEU A 38 -14.30 -3.73 11.13
N VAL A 39 -14.44 -4.01 12.42
CA VAL A 39 -15.29 -5.11 12.93
C VAL A 39 -16.54 -4.62 13.66
N GLU A 40 -16.59 -3.33 13.96
CA GLU A 40 -17.67 -2.65 14.67
C GLU A 40 -17.77 -1.19 14.21
N ASN A 41 -18.82 -0.48 14.63
CA ASN A 41 -19.01 0.95 14.36
C ASN A 41 -19.01 1.32 12.87
N PHE A 42 -19.63 0.47 12.04
CA PHE A 42 -19.77 0.72 10.60
C PHE A 42 -20.51 2.05 10.33
N ALA A 43 -19.92 2.86 9.45
CA ALA A 43 -20.56 4.06 8.94
C ALA A 43 -21.61 3.69 7.86
N PRO A 44 -22.64 4.52 7.63
CA PRO A 44 -23.61 4.30 6.55
C PRO A 44 -22.99 4.15 5.16
N HIS A 45 -21.81 4.75 4.95
CA HIS A 45 -21.04 4.65 3.71
C HIS A 45 -19.60 4.24 4.04
N VAL A 46 -19.14 3.16 3.42
CA VAL A 46 -17.75 2.71 3.48
C VAL A 46 -17.20 2.73 2.07
N VAL A 47 -16.05 3.37 1.85
CA VAL A 47 -15.39 3.39 0.53
C VAL A 47 -14.09 2.61 0.63
N VAL A 48 -13.97 1.54 -0.15
CA VAL A 48 -12.76 0.73 -0.27
C VAL A 48 -12.06 1.16 -1.56
N LEU A 49 -10.84 1.65 -1.42
CA LEU A 49 -10.03 2.09 -2.56
C LEU A 49 -8.86 1.14 -2.77
N GLY A 50 -8.81 0.53 -3.95
CA GLY A 50 -7.56 0.01 -4.49
C GLY A 50 -6.70 1.16 -4.99
N HIS A 51 -5.47 0.88 -5.44
CA HIS A 51 -4.64 1.89 -6.07
C HIS A 51 -3.90 1.34 -7.29
N ALA A 52 -3.61 2.23 -8.22
CA ALA A 52 -2.89 1.93 -9.44
C ALA A 52 -2.07 3.14 -9.91
N GLY A 53 -0.94 2.87 -10.55
CA GLY A 53 -0.11 3.90 -11.18
C GLY A 53 -0.44 4.00 -12.66
N LEU A 54 -0.78 5.19 -13.14
CA LEU A 54 -0.91 5.42 -14.57
C LEU A 54 0.44 5.78 -15.18
N SER A 55 0.88 5.01 -16.17
CA SER A 55 2.00 5.37 -17.04
C SER A 55 1.83 4.76 -18.43
N VAL A 56 2.43 5.39 -19.43
CA VAL A 56 2.45 4.90 -20.81
C VAL A 56 3.87 4.56 -21.24
N ALA A 57 4.03 3.47 -22.00
CA ALA A 57 5.32 3.01 -22.55
C ALA A 57 6.46 2.83 -21.52
N ASN A 58 6.12 2.51 -20.26
CA ASN A 58 7.09 2.38 -19.18
C ASN A 58 7.43 0.91 -18.89
N ALA A 59 8.67 0.51 -19.17
CA ALA A 59 9.16 -0.85 -18.88
C ALA A 59 9.10 -1.25 -17.39
N HIS A 60 8.97 -0.27 -16.49
CA HIS A 60 8.91 -0.46 -15.03
C HIS A 60 7.51 -0.12 -14.48
N TYR A 61 6.45 -0.19 -15.30
CA TYR A 61 5.09 0.15 -14.86
C TYR A 61 4.68 -0.63 -13.59
N ALA A 62 5.08 -1.90 -13.49
CA ALA A 62 4.87 -2.77 -12.34
C ALA A 62 5.36 -2.17 -11.01
N THR A 63 6.40 -1.32 -11.04
CA THR A 63 6.93 -0.65 -9.84
C THR A 63 6.06 0.50 -9.34
N LEU A 64 5.12 0.96 -10.17
CA LEU A 64 4.12 1.99 -9.84
C LEU A 64 2.76 1.37 -9.47
N GLU A 65 2.60 0.07 -9.68
CA GLU A 65 1.40 -0.66 -9.27
C GLU A 65 1.48 -1.09 -7.80
N CYS A 66 0.40 -1.70 -7.29
CA CYS A 66 0.37 -2.12 -5.90
C CYS A 66 1.32 -3.29 -5.62
N GLY A 67 2.35 -3.04 -4.82
CA GLY A 67 3.27 -4.07 -4.35
C GLY A 67 2.59 -5.18 -3.55
N ALA A 68 1.54 -4.85 -2.76
CA ALA A 68 0.74 -5.84 -2.03
C ALA A 68 -0.13 -6.71 -2.95
N CYS A 69 -0.44 -6.22 -4.16
CA CYS A 69 -1.21 -6.96 -5.17
C CYS A 69 -0.29 -7.62 -6.20
N GLY A 70 0.98 -7.84 -5.87
CA GLY A 70 1.95 -8.46 -6.77
C GLY A 70 2.21 -7.61 -8.01
N ALA A 71 2.32 -6.30 -7.84
CA ALA A 71 2.55 -5.33 -8.92
C ALA A 71 1.41 -5.25 -9.96
N HIS A 72 0.17 -5.39 -9.48
CA HIS A 72 -1.05 -5.19 -10.27
C HIS A 72 -1.92 -4.08 -9.67
N PRO A 73 -2.83 -3.49 -10.48
CA PRO A 73 -3.84 -2.56 -9.97
C PRO A 73 -4.65 -3.16 -8.83
N GLY A 74 -4.89 -2.39 -7.77
CA GLY A 74 -5.59 -2.84 -6.58
C GLY A 74 -7.11 -2.77 -6.66
N GLY A 75 -7.69 -2.09 -7.65
CA GLY A 75 -9.13 -1.88 -7.71
C GLY A 75 -9.98 -3.16 -7.89
N PRO A 76 -9.54 -4.26 -8.56
CA PRO A 76 -10.32 -5.49 -8.59
C PRO A 76 -10.49 -6.10 -7.19
N ASN A 77 -9.48 -5.96 -6.32
CA ASN A 77 -9.57 -6.41 -4.93
C ASN A 77 -10.56 -5.55 -4.13
N ALA A 78 -10.57 -4.23 -4.37
CA ALA A 78 -11.54 -3.34 -3.76
C ALA A 78 -12.98 -3.64 -4.19
N ALA A 79 -13.19 -3.86 -5.49
CA ALA A 79 -14.48 -4.27 -6.05
C ALA A 79 -14.95 -5.60 -5.46
N GLY A 80 -14.09 -6.60 -5.42
CA GLY A 80 -14.39 -7.90 -4.81
C GLY A 80 -14.75 -7.79 -3.33
N LEU A 81 -14.01 -7.01 -2.55
CA LEU A 81 -14.33 -6.80 -1.14
C LEU A 81 -15.67 -6.06 -0.97
N ALA A 82 -15.93 -5.00 -1.73
CA ALA A 82 -17.22 -4.29 -1.67
C ALA A 82 -18.40 -5.20 -2.06
N GLU A 83 -18.22 -6.07 -3.05
CA GLU A 83 -19.22 -7.07 -3.44
C GLU A 83 -19.51 -8.04 -2.29
N LEU A 84 -18.48 -8.63 -1.68
CA LEU A 84 -18.64 -9.53 -0.52
C LEU A 84 -19.37 -8.84 0.63
N LEU A 85 -18.96 -7.62 0.96
CA LEU A 85 -19.53 -6.88 2.09
C LEU A 85 -20.94 -6.33 1.81
N ASN A 86 -21.42 -6.37 0.57
CA ASN A 86 -22.78 -6.03 0.20
C ASN A 86 -23.69 -7.26 -0.02
N ASP A 87 -23.13 -8.48 -0.06
CA ASP A 87 -23.92 -9.71 -0.23
C ASP A 87 -24.66 -10.05 1.08
N PRO A 88 -26.00 -10.15 1.07
CA PRO A 88 -26.78 -10.48 2.27
C PRO A 88 -26.37 -11.81 2.91
N ASN A 89 -26.04 -12.84 2.13
CA ASN A 89 -25.65 -14.14 2.67
C ASN A 89 -24.30 -14.08 3.39
N VAL A 90 -23.38 -13.27 2.87
CA VAL A 90 -22.09 -13.02 3.52
C VAL A 90 -22.29 -12.25 4.82
N ARG A 91 -23.16 -11.22 4.81
CA ARG A 91 -23.51 -10.47 6.02
C ARG A 91 -24.15 -11.34 7.10
N ASP A 92 -25.03 -12.26 6.72
CA ASP A 92 -25.64 -13.22 7.65
C ASP A 92 -24.58 -14.12 8.29
N GLY A 93 -23.66 -14.67 7.48
CA GLY A 93 -22.54 -15.45 7.99
C GLY A 93 -21.58 -14.64 8.86
N LEU A 94 -21.31 -13.37 8.55
CA LEU A 94 -20.50 -12.48 9.38
C LEU A 94 -21.16 -12.19 10.73
N ARG A 95 -22.49 -12.03 10.76
CA ARG A 95 -23.25 -11.79 11.98
C ARG A 95 -23.14 -12.97 12.95
N GLU A 96 -23.16 -14.21 12.43
CA GLU A 96 -22.91 -15.41 13.23
C GLU A 96 -21.51 -15.44 13.86
N ARG A 97 -20.56 -14.70 13.28
CA ARG A 97 -19.17 -14.55 13.76
C ARG A 97 -18.93 -13.26 14.57
N GLY A 98 -20.01 -12.57 14.94
CA GLY A 98 -19.97 -11.38 15.77
C GLY A 98 -19.61 -10.09 15.05
N ILE A 99 -19.64 -10.07 13.70
CA ILE A 99 -19.46 -8.86 12.90
C ILE A 99 -20.79 -8.49 12.26
N ASP A 100 -21.48 -7.50 12.83
CA ASP A 100 -22.77 -7.03 12.33
C ASP A 100 -22.60 -5.78 11.48
N ILE A 101 -22.75 -5.94 10.16
CA ILE A 101 -22.78 -4.82 9.20
C ILE A 101 -24.24 -4.34 9.10
N PRO A 102 -24.55 -3.10 9.52
CA PRO A 102 -25.92 -2.57 9.49
C PRO A 102 -26.52 -2.63 8.08
N GLU A 103 -27.82 -2.91 7.98
CA GLU A 103 -28.54 -2.98 6.70
C GLU A 103 -28.42 -1.68 5.88
N ASN A 104 -28.38 -0.54 6.56
CA ASN A 104 -28.21 0.78 5.94
C ASN A 104 -26.75 1.13 5.58
N THR A 105 -25.78 0.25 5.86
CA THR A 105 -24.39 0.42 5.43
C THR A 105 -24.23 -0.04 3.99
N ARG A 106 -23.77 0.85 3.12
CA ARG A 106 -23.37 0.55 1.74
C ARG A 106 -21.86 0.64 1.60
N VAL A 107 -21.26 -0.40 1.03
CA VAL A 107 -19.83 -0.42 0.70
C VAL A 107 -19.66 -0.09 -0.78
N TYR A 108 -18.80 0.87 -1.08
CA TYR A 108 -18.45 1.31 -2.44
C TYR A 108 -17.01 0.94 -2.74
N ALA A 109 -16.72 0.67 -4.00
CA ALA A 109 -15.38 0.41 -4.48
C ALA A 109 -14.90 1.50 -5.44
N GLY A 110 -13.58 1.67 -5.48
CA GLY A 110 -12.92 2.48 -6.48
C GLY A 110 -11.42 2.20 -6.54
N GLU A 111 -10.74 2.92 -7.41
CA GLU A 111 -9.31 2.83 -7.63
C GLU A 111 -8.70 4.23 -7.60
N HIS A 112 -7.80 4.47 -6.65
CA HIS A 112 -6.98 5.68 -6.58
C HIS A 112 -5.84 5.60 -7.60
N LEU A 113 -5.93 6.44 -8.62
CA LEU A 113 -4.90 6.62 -9.64
C LEU A 113 -3.82 7.56 -9.10
N THR A 114 -2.75 6.98 -8.54
CA THR A 114 -1.73 7.70 -7.77
C THR A 114 -1.02 8.76 -8.59
N THR A 115 -0.68 8.49 -9.86
CA THR A 115 -0.03 9.46 -10.77
C THR A 115 -0.88 10.71 -11.05
N LEU A 116 -2.20 10.58 -10.96
CA LEU A 116 -3.14 11.66 -11.27
C LEU A 116 -3.73 12.32 -10.03
N GLY A 117 -3.64 11.66 -8.87
CA GLY A 117 -4.36 12.04 -7.65
C GLY A 117 -5.87 12.13 -7.87
N LEU A 118 -6.43 11.10 -8.52
CA LEU A 118 -7.86 10.97 -8.82
C LEU A 118 -8.35 9.60 -8.36
N VAL A 119 -9.65 9.48 -8.07
CA VAL A 119 -10.28 8.19 -7.81
C VAL A 119 -11.29 7.90 -8.91
N ASP A 120 -11.15 6.72 -9.52
CA ASP A 120 -12.15 6.15 -10.40
C ASP A 120 -13.09 5.27 -9.56
N LEU A 121 -14.37 5.60 -9.51
CA LEU A 121 -15.36 4.90 -8.70
C LEU A 121 -16.15 3.91 -9.58
N ASP A 122 -16.42 2.72 -9.05
CA ASP A 122 -17.18 1.70 -9.78
C ASP A 122 -18.68 2.07 -9.92
N GLU A 123 -19.20 2.87 -8.97
CA GLU A 123 -20.57 3.37 -8.95
C GLU A 123 -20.64 4.78 -8.34
N ASP A 124 -21.78 5.46 -8.52
CA ASP A 124 -22.01 6.77 -7.90
C ASP A 124 -22.14 6.66 -6.37
N ILE A 125 -21.49 7.59 -5.68
CA ILE A 125 -21.55 7.74 -4.23
C ILE A 125 -22.34 9.00 -3.84
N PRO A 126 -22.85 9.10 -2.59
CA PRO A 126 -23.50 10.32 -2.11
C PRO A 126 -22.62 11.56 -2.27
N GLU A 127 -23.25 12.69 -2.58
CA GLU A 127 -22.56 13.94 -2.91
C GLU A 127 -21.67 14.45 -1.78
N GLU A 128 -22.08 14.21 -0.53
CA GLU A 128 -21.30 14.57 0.65
C GLU A 128 -19.97 13.80 0.72
N ILE A 129 -19.99 12.51 0.38
CA ILE A 129 -18.79 11.66 0.36
C ILE A 129 -17.92 12.04 -0.85
N ARG A 130 -18.54 12.31 -2.01
CA ARG A 130 -17.84 12.80 -3.20
C ARG A 130 -17.09 14.10 -2.92
N SER A 131 -17.75 15.07 -2.29
CA SER A 131 -17.15 16.35 -1.93
C SER A 131 -15.94 16.20 -1.00
N LEU A 132 -16.04 15.34 0.02
CA LEU A 132 -14.93 15.05 0.95
C LEU A 132 -13.74 14.38 0.24
N LEU A 133 -14.03 13.47 -0.69
CA LEU A 133 -13.03 12.78 -1.48
C LEU A 133 -12.32 13.76 -2.41
N ASP A 134 -13.06 14.59 -3.13
CA ASP A 134 -12.51 15.59 -4.06
C ASP A 134 -11.62 16.62 -3.35
N GLU A 135 -12.03 17.09 -2.16
CA GLU A 135 -11.21 17.97 -1.34
C GLU A 135 -9.89 17.31 -0.93
N SER A 136 -9.95 16.04 -0.52
CA SER A 136 -8.78 15.27 -0.11
C SER A 136 -7.83 15.04 -1.30
N LEU A 137 -8.38 14.69 -2.46
CA LEU A 137 -7.63 14.44 -3.69
C LEU A 137 -7.00 15.71 -4.26
N GLU A 138 -7.62 16.89 -4.10
CA GLU A 138 -6.98 18.16 -4.44
C GLU A 138 -5.68 18.35 -3.65
N ARG A 139 -5.68 18.07 -2.34
CA ARG A 139 -4.47 18.18 -1.52
C ARG A 139 -3.37 17.23 -1.99
N VAL A 140 -3.73 15.97 -2.24
CA VAL A 140 -2.81 14.95 -2.79
C VAL A 140 -2.21 15.40 -4.12
N ARG A 141 -3.03 15.88 -5.06
CA ARG A 141 -2.55 16.39 -6.36
C ARG A 141 -1.59 17.54 -6.21
N LEU A 142 -1.89 18.48 -5.32
CA LEU A 142 -1.04 19.65 -5.13
C LEU A 142 0.30 19.29 -4.48
N GLU A 143 0.31 18.36 -3.53
CA GLU A 143 1.54 17.81 -2.93
C GLU A 143 2.38 17.07 -3.98
N GLN A 144 1.76 16.19 -4.76
CA GLN A 144 2.45 15.44 -5.82
C GLN A 144 3.02 16.36 -6.91
N ALA A 145 2.26 17.36 -7.35
CA ALA A 145 2.74 18.35 -8.31
C ALA A 145 3.94 19.12 -7.77
N THR A 146 3.87 19.56 -6.51
CA THR A 146 4.99 20.26 -5.85
C THR A 146 6.21 19.36 -5.75
N ARG A 147 6.02 18.11 -5.34
CA ARG A 147 7.09 17.11 -5.26
C ARG A 147 7.69 16.84 -6.63
N LEU A 148 6.94 16.89 -7.73
CA LEU A 148 7.48 16.74 -9.08
C LEU A 148 8.07 18.03 -9.66
N GLY A 149 8.09 19.13 -8.91
CA GLY A 149 8.64 20.42 -9.33
C GLY A 149 7.68 21.27 -10.18
N TYR A 150 6.39 20.94 -10.21
CA TYR A 150 5.37 21.72 -10.90
C TYR A 150 4.73 22.78 -10.00
N SER A 151 4.20 23.82 -10.65
CA SER A 151 3.36 24.81 -9.96
C SER A 151 2.03 24.18 -9.54
N ARG A 152 1.61 24.50 -8.31
CA ARG A 152 0.28 24.19 -7.77
C ARG A 152 -0.86 24.69 -8.66
N SER A 153 -0.68 25.84 -9.32
CA SER A 153 -1.72 26.47 -10.17
C SER A 153 -2.13 25.63 -11.38
N HIS A 154 -1.29 24.67 -11.79
CA HIS A 154 -1.51 23.86 -12.98
C HIS A 154 -1.41 22.36 -12.70
N ALA A 155 -1.44 21.97 -11.42
CA ALA A 155 -1.18 20.61 -10.95
C ALA A 155 -1.93 19.54 -11.75
N HIS A 156 -3.26 19.67 -11.88
CA HIS A 156 -4.08 18.68 -12.60
C HIS A 156 -3.65 18.53 -14.07
N ARG A 157 -3.41 19.63 -14.78
CA ARG A 157 -2.97 19.60 -16.19
C ARG A 157 -1.58 19.00 -16.33
N ASP A 158 -0.65 19.40 -15.48
CA ASP A 158 0.76 19.01 -15.60
C ASP A 158 0.97 17.54 -15.17
N LEU A 159 0.30 17.08 -14.12
CA LEU A 159 0.28 15.66 -13.73
C LEU A 159 -0.33 14.79 -14.82
N ARG A 160 -1.49 15.19 -15.37
CA ARG A 160 -2.13 14.47 -16.47
C ARG A 160 -1.25 14.42 -17.71
N ARG A 161 -0.62 15.54 -18.10
CA ARG A 161 0.32 15.57 -19.22
C ARG A 161 1.47 14.59 -18.98
N ARG A 162 2.07 14.61 -17.79
CA ARG A 162 3.20 13.76 -17.41
C ARG A 162 2.85 12.27 -17.43
N ALA A 163 1.70 11.89 -16.87
CA ALA A 163 1.25 10.49 -16.84
C ALA A 163 1.02 9.88 -18.23
N HIS A 164 0.70 10.72 -19.22
CA HIS A 164 0.47 10.34 -20.62
C HIS A 164 1.66 10.65 -21.55
N ASP A 165 2.79 11.11 -21.01
CA ASP A 165 3.99 11.36 -21.80
C ASP A 165 4.81 10.07 -21.94
N TRP A 166 4.87 9.52 -23.15
CA TRP A 166 5.60 8.29 -23.45
C TRP A 166 7.12 8.44 -23.27
N SER A 167 7.63 9.67 -23.28
CA SER A 167 9.05 9.97 -23.06
C SER A 167 9.41 10.17 -21.59
N GLU A 168 8.41 10.21 -20.71
CA GLU A 168 8.62 10.45 -19.29
C GLU A 168 9.17 9.20 -18.58
N VAL A 169 10.42 9.30 -18.16
CA VAL A 169 11.13 8.26 -17.40
C VAL A 169 10.64 8.16 -15.95
N ARG A 170 10.00 9.20 -15.42
CA ARG A 170 9.48 9.28 -14.05
C ARG A 170 8.03 9.80 -14.05
N PRO A 171 7.02 8.95 -14.32
CA PRO A 171 5.62 9.35 -14.27
C PRO A 171 5.22 9.91 -12.90
N GLU A 172 5.69 9.27 -11.84
CA GLU A 172 5.62 9.73 -10.45
C GLU A 172 6.81 9.19 -9.63
N TRP A 173 6.82 9.46 -8.32
CA TRP A 173 7.84 8.96 -7.39
C TRP A 173 7.53 7.59 -6.78
N GLY A 174 6.31 7.07 -6.99
CA GLY A 174 5.86 5.84 -6.33
C GLY A 174 6.04 5.94 -4.82
N LEU A 175 6.79 5.01 -4.25
CA LEU A 175 7.05 4.90 -2.81
C LEU A 175 8.47 5.34 -2.44
N CYS A 176 9.11 6.11 -3.33
CA CYS A 176 10.40 6.74 -3.06
C CYS A 176 10.31 7.62 -1.79
N GLY A 177 11.35 7.58 -0.97
CA GLY A 177 11.36 8.19 0.36
C GLY A 177 10.62 7.42 1.46
N HIS A 178 10.07 6.22 1.22
CA HIS A 178 9.43 5.41 2.26
C HIS A 178 10.42 4.97 3.36
N VAL A 179 10.10 5.26 4.62
CA VAL A 179 10.96 5.00 5.79
C VAL A 179 10.32 4.11 6.85
N GLY A 180 8.98 4.02 6.91
CA GLY A 180 8.35 3.38 8.05
C GLY A 180 6.91 2.93 7.91
N LEU A 181 6.48 2.15 8.89
CA LEU A 181 5.12 1.62 9.02
C LEU A 181 4.66 1.83 10.47
N VAL A 182 3.48 2.42 10.65
CA VAL A 182 2.82 2.51 11.96
C VAL A 182 1.69 1.50 12.00
N ILE A 183 1.74 0.59 12.96
CA ILE A 183 0.67 -0.35 13.29
C ILE A 183 0.08 0.09 14.62
N GLY A 184 -1.10 0.68 14.57
CA GLY A 184 -1.74 1.21 15.77
C GLY A 184 -2.96 2.05 15.45
N PRO A 185 -3.61 2.58 16.47
CA PRO A 185 -4.87 3.27 16.32
C PRO A 185 -4.69 4.61 15.60
N ARG A 186 -5.63 4.96 14.71
CA ARG A 186 -5.60 6.18 13.88
C ARG A 186 -5.33 7.47 14.66
N ARG A 187 -5.73 7.51 15.95
CA ARG A 187 -5.52 8.64 16.87
C ARG A 187 -4.03 9.04 17.02
N PHE A 188 -3.10 8.13 16.76
CA PHE A 188 -1.66 8.38 16.90
C PHE A 188 -1.06 9.24 15.80
N THR A 189 -1.61 9.11 14.60
CA THR A 189 -1.11 9.81 13.42
C THR A 189 -2.06 10.91 12.99
N ARG A 190 -3.07 11.25 13.82
CA ARG A 190 -4.11 12.21 13.45
C ARG A 190 -3.55 13.62 13.51
N GLY A 191 -3.62 14.33 12.38
CA GLY A 191 -3.07 15.67 12.24
C GLY A 191 -1.54 15.73 12.10
N ALA A 192 -0.85 14.59 12.11
CA ALA A 192 0.57 14.53 11.83
C ALA A 192 0.82 14.58 10.33
N ASP A 193 1.73 15.44 9.90
CA ASP A 193 2.31 15.37 8.56
C ASP A 193 3.47 14.37 8.58
N LEU A 194 3.30 13.26 7.87
CA LEU A 194 4.29 12.19 7.73
C LEU A 194 5.04 12.26 6.40
N ALA A 195 4.90 13.38 5.67
CA ALA A 195 5.56 13.67 4.40
C ALA A 195 5.41 12.58 3.33
N ALA A 196 4.30 11.81 3.37
CA ALA A 196 4.05 10.64 2.53
C ALA A 196 5.17 9.58 2.55
N THR A 197 5.89 9.46 3.68
CA THR A 197 7.01 8.52 3.84
C THR A 197 6.67 7.29 4.68
N THR A 198 5.46 7.23 5.24
CA THR A 198 5.09 6.25 6.26
C THR A 198 3.76 5.58 5.93
N PHE A 199 3.73 4.26 5.91
CA PHE A 199 2.48 3.49 5.85
C PHE A 199 1.76 3.50 7.19
N LEU A 200 0.43 3.47 7.12
CA LEU A 200 -0.44 3.46 8.29
C LEU A 200 -1.31 2.21 8.24
N HIS A 201 -1.34 1.47 9.34
CA HIS A 201 -2.23 0.33 9.54
C HIS A 201 -2.99 0.52 10.84
N SER A 202 -4.31 0.66 10.74
CA SER A 202 -5.19 0.67 11.92
C SER A 202 -5.09 -0.68 12.63
N TYR A 203 -4.88 -0.63 13.94
CA TYR A 203 -4.80 -1.80 14.82
C TYR A 203 -5.16 -1.38 16.25
N ASP A 204 -5.86 -2.25 16.97
CA ASP A 204 -6.18 -2.08 18.37
C ASP A 204 -5.84 -3.36 19.15
N ALA A 205 -4.82 -3.27 20.01
CA ALA A 205 -4.36 -4.40 20.81
C ALA A 205 -5.44 -4.93 21.77
N SER A 206 -6.44 -4.12 22.15
CA SER A 206 -7.52 -4.61 23.02
C SER A 206 -8.41 -5.65 22.35
N GLN A 207 -8.42 -5.69 21.01
CA GLN A 207 -9.16 -6.67 20.22
C GLN A 207 -8.31 -7.89 19.84
N ASP A 208 -7.05 -7.96 20.29
CA ASP A 208 -6.08 -8.98 19.89
C ASP A 208 -5.28 -9.55 21.08
N PRO A 209 -5.97 -10.12 22.10
CA PRO A 209 -5.33 -10.53 23.35
C PRO A 209 -4.29 -11.65 23.18
N ASP A 210 -4.35 -12.42 22.09
CA ASP A 210 -3.42 -13.51 21.80
C ASP A 210 -2.36 -13.15 20.72
N GLY A 211 -2.45 -11.95 20.13
CA GLY A 211 -1.53 -11.47 19.09
C GLY A 211 -1.74 -12.11 17.72
N THR A 212 -2.85 -12.82 17.48
CA THR A 212 -3.15 -13.45 16.19
C THR A 212 -3.31 -12.43 15.08
N LEU A 213 -4.05 -11.34 15.33
CA LEU A 213 -4.26 -10.29 14.35
C LEU A 213 -2.93 -9.60 14.03
N LEU A 214 -2.16 -9.21 15.05
CA LEU A 214 -0.85 -8.62 14.86
C LEU A 214 0.13 -9.58 14.16
N GLY A 215 0.05 -10.87 14.44
CA GLY A 215 0.82 -11.91 13.73
C GLY A 215 0.48 -11.97 12.24
N ALA A 216 -0.80 -11.82 11.88
CA ALA A 216 -1.24 -11.70 10.49
C ALA A 216 -0.74 -10.38 9.85
N LEU A 217 -0.78 -9.26 10.57
CA LEU A 217 -0.22 -7.98 10.13
C LEU A 217 1.29 -8.05 9.91
N PHE A 218 2.00 -8.81 10.74
CA PHE A 218 3.42 -9.06 10.58
C PHE A 218 3.72 -9.95 9.38
N SER A 219 2.91 -10.98 9.15
CA SER A 219 3.13 -11.92 8.04
C SER A 219 2.79 -11.32 6.68
N GLY A 220 1.82 -10.41 6.59
CA GLY A 220 1.45 -9.70 5.37
C GLY A 220 1.99 -8.27 5.33
N PRO A 221 1.23 -7.28 5.83
CA PRO A 221 1.56 -5.85 5.75
C PRO A 221 3.01 -5.47 6.11
N LEU A 222 3.59 -5.98 7.21
CA LEU A 222 4.98 -5.67 7.58
C LEU A 222 5.96 -6.21 6.54
N VAL A 223 5.81 -7.47 6.13
CA VAL A 223 6.68 -8.10 5.13
C VAL A 223 6.59 -7.37 3.80
N VAL A 224 5.38 -6.98 3.37
CA VAL A 224 5.17 -6.18 2.14
C VAL A 224 5.82 -4.81 2.27
N ALA A 225 5.63 -4.10 3.38
CA ALA A 225 6.27 -2.82 3.64
C ALA A 225 7.80 -2.93 3.62
N HIS A 226 8.34 -4.04 4.16
CA HIS A 226 9.77 -4.33 4.11
C HIS A 226 10.24 -4.61 2.69
N TRP A 227 9.55 -5.44 1.90
CA TRP A 227 9.94 -5.72 0.50
C TRP A 227 9.98 -4.45 -0.34
N ILE A 228 8.97 -3.58 -0.18
CA ILE A 228 8.94 -2.26 -0.80
C ILE A 228 10.17 -1.46 -0.36
N ASN A 229 10.36 -1.25 0.94
CA ASN A 229 11.50 -0.48 1.45
C ASN A 229 12.86 -1.06 0.99
N ALA A 230 13.00 -2.39 1.00
CA ALA A 230 14.21 -3.08 0.58
C ALA A 230 14.50 -2.88 -0.92
N ALA A 231 13.49 -2.87 -1.79
CA ALA A 231 13.67 -2.59 -3.21
C ALA A 231 14.30 -1.20 -3.42
N TYR A 232 13.80 -0.16 -2.74
CA TYR A 232 14.41 1.17 -2.80
C TYR A 232 15.79 1.19 -2.13
N TYR A 233 15.94 0.59 -0.94
CA TYR A 233 17.21 0.54 -0.22
C TYR A 233 18.33 -0.07 -1.07
N PHE A 234 18.12 -1.29 -1.60
CA PHE A 234 19.14 -2.03 -2.32
C PHE A 234 19.49 -1.38 -3.65
N SER A 235 18.49 -0.87 -4.37
CA SER A 235 18.72 -0.13 -5.61
C SER A 235 19.41 1.22 -5.39
N SER A 236 19.30 1.82 -4.19
CA SER A 236 20.06 3.04 -3.83
C SER A 236 21.49 2.75 -3.39
N VAL A 237 21.74 1.69 -2.59
CA VAL A 237 23.11 1.40 -2.09
C VAL A 237 24.00 0.72 -3.13
N ALA A 238 23.42 -0.04 -4.06
CA ALA A 238 24.16 -0.72 -5.11
C ALA A 238 23.41 -0.66 -6.45
N PRO A 239 23.30 0.53 -7.08
CA PRO A 239 22.48 0.74 -8.28
C PRO A 239 22.86 -0.15 -9.47
N GLU A 240 24.14 -0.51 -9.59
CA GLU A 240 24.66 -1.30 -10.69
C GLU A 240 24.43 -2.81 -10.55
N THR A 241 24.24 -3.32 -9.32
CA THR A 241 24.10 -4.76 -9.06
C THR A 241 22.74 -5.15 -8.50
N LEU A 242 22.13 -4.27 -7.69
CA LEU A 242 20.83 -4.46 -7.06
C LEU A 242 19.81 -3.38 -7.48
N GLY A 243 20.18 -2.54 -8.43
CA GLY A 243 19.28 -1.63 -9.14
C GLY A 243 19.15 -2.01 -10.61
N ALA A 244 18.42 -1.19 -11.34
CA ALA A 244 18.28 -1.33 -12.79
C ALA A 244 19.11 -0.33 -13.59
N GLY A 245 20.07 0.37 -12.97
CA GLY A 245 20.89 1.35 -13.66
C GLY A 245 20.08 2.50 -14.25
N ASP A 246 20.45 2.95 -15.45
CA ASP A 246 19.77 4.05 -16.15
C ASP A 246 18.57 3.54 -16.96
N LYS A 247 17.37 4.01 -16.60
CA LYS A 247 16.11 3.64 -17.25
C LYS A 247 16.11 3.85 -18.77
N THR A 248 16.86 4.84 -19.26
CA THR A 248 16.89 5.20 -20.69
C THR A 248 17.62 4.16 -21.55
N LEU A 249 18.42 3.30 -20.93
CA LEU A 249 19.19 2.24 -21.60
C LEU A 249 18.49 0.87 -21.53
N LEU A 250 17.33 0.79 -20.88
CA LEU A 250 16.68 -0.47 -20.57
C LEU A 250 15.80 -0.97 -21.72
N ASN A 251 16.05 -2.21 -22.12
CA ASN A 251 15.27 -2.94 -23.11
C ASN A 251 14.38 -3.98 -22.39
N PRO A 252 13.05 -3.94 -22.58
CA PRO A 252 12.16 -4.97 -22.06
C PRO A 252 12.48 -6.35 -22.65
N VAL A 253 12.49 -7.36 -21.78
CA VAL A 253 12.55 -8.77 -22.15
C VAL A 253 11.27 -9.43 -21.64
N SER A 254 10.33 -9.66 -22.56
CA SER A 254 8.96 -10.08 -22.20
C SER A 254 8.31 -9.07 -21.22
N ASP A 255 7.37 -9.53 -20.40
CA ASP A 255 6.57 -8.68 -19.50
C ASP A 255 7.08 -8.68 -18.05
N PHE A 256 8.22 -9.35 -17.78
CA PHE A 256 8.70 -9.58 -16.41
C PHE A 256 10.14 -9.13 -16.14
N ALA A 257 10.89 -8.72 -17.17
CA ALA A 257 12.30 -8.38 -17.00
C ALA A 257 12.77 -7.28 -17.97
N VAL A 258 13.92 -6.70 -17.66
CA VAL A 258 14.63 -5.73 -18.50
C VAL A 258 16.12 -6.03 -18.49
N VAL A 259 16.81 -5.66 -19.58
CA VAL A 259 18.27 -5.70 -19.71
C VAL A 259 18.79 -4.31 -20.08
N SER A 260 20.06 -4.01 -19.82
CA SER A 260 20.64 -2.69 -20.11
C SER A 260 21.55 -2.73 -21.33
N GLY A 261 21.15 -2.09 -22.43
CA GLY A 261 21.98 -2.02 -23.64
C GLY A 261 22.36 -3.39 -24.19
N ASP A 262 23.66 -3.68 -24.23
CA ASP A 262 24.26 -4.94 -24.69
C ASP A 262 24.56 -5.95 -23.55
N ASP A 263 24.26 -5.59 -22.30
CA ASP A 263 24.43 -6.47 -21.14
C ASP A 263 23.38 -7.59 -21.16
N PRO A 264 23.78 -8.87 -21.18
CA PRO A 264 22.84 -9.99 -21.17
C PRO A 264 22.16 -10.23 -19.81
N ASP A 265 22.66 -9.63 -18.72
CA ASP A 265 22.13 -9.86 -17.38
C ASP A 265 20.82 -9.09 -17.15
N LEU A 266 19.85 -9.81 -16.54
CA LEU A 266 18.59 -9.20 -16.13
C LEU A 266 18.81 -8.20 -15.01
N ARG A 267 18.12 -7.07 -15.10
CA ARG A 267 18.12 -6.03 -14.08
C ARG A 267 16.89 -6.19 -13.18
N LEU A 268 17.11 -6.46 -11.88
CA LEU A 268 16.08 -6.94 -10.94
C LEU A 268 15.67 -5.90 -9.87
N GLY A 269 16.03 -4.62 -10.05
CA GLY A 269 15.77 -3.54 -9.09
C GLY A 269 15.10 -2.30 -9.71
N LEU A 270 15.16 -1.18 -8.99
CA LEU A 270 14.64 0.10 -9.45
C LEU A 270 15.71 0.88 -10.24
N PRO A 271 15.32 1.60 -11.30
CA PRO A 271 16.24 2.44 -12.04
C PRO A 271 16.54 3.73 -11.27
N ARG A 272 17.68 4.35 -11.55
CA ARG A 272 18.11 5.60 -10.90
C ARG A 272 17.06 6.70 -10.95
N GLN A 273 16.32 6.82 -12.06
CA GLN A 273 15.25 7.80 -12.19
C GLN A 273 14.10 7.63 -11.17
N SER A 274 13.94 6.46 -10.56
CA SER A 274 12.96 6.25 -9.48
C SER A 274 13.51 6.64 -8.09
N LEU A 275 14.80 6.92 -7.97
CA LEU A 275 15.52 7.03 -6.68
C LEU A 275 16.16 8.40 -6.46
N GLU A 276 16.51 9.10 -7.53
CA GLU A 276 17.28 10.35 -7.45
C GLU A 276 16.85 11.38 -8.49
N ARG A 277 17.23 12.61 -8.21
CA ARG A 277 17.23 13.77 -9.12
C ARG A 277 18.66 14.08 -9.55
N GLU A 278 18.80 15.07 -10.42
CA GLU A 278 20.12 15.58 -10.83
C GLU A 278 20.91 16.17 -9.65
N ASP A 279 20.23 16.74 -8.65
CA ASP A 279 20.82 17.42 -7.49
C ASP A 279 20.99 16.52 -6.26
N GLY A 280 20.55 15.26 -6.32
CA GLY A 280 20.79 14.28 -5.24
C GLY A 280 19.72 13.20 -5.11
N PRO A 281 19.86 12.34 -4.09
CA PRO A 281 18.92 11.25 -3.84
C PRO A 281 17.57 11.79 -3.33
N GLU A 282 16.48 11.27 -3.91
CA GLU A 282 15.12 11.44 -3.40
C GLU A 282 14.81 10.33 -2.36
N HIS A 283 15.38 9.14 -2.53
CA HIS A 283 15.34 8.07 -1.53
C HIS A 283 16.63 8.03 -0.72
N LEU A 284 16.50 8.12 0.61
CA LEU A 284 17.60 7.80 1.52
C LEU A 284 17.59 6.29 1.79
N PRO A 285 18.73 5.57 1.64
CA PRO A 285 18.79 4.13 1.87
C PRO A 285 18.72 3.82 3.37
N VAL A 286 17.51 3.84 3.91
CA VAL A 286 17.21 3.52 5.30
C VAL A 286 16.42 2.23 5.39
N ARG A 287 16.70 1.44 6.42
CA ARG A 287 15.93 0.24 6.74
C ARG A 287 14.59 0.64 7.37
N LEU A 288 13.56 -0.14 7.09
CA LEU A 288 12.20 0.10 7.58
C LEU A 288 12.14 0.24 9.11
N LEU A 289 11.56 1.35 9.56
CA LEU A 289 11.16 1.57 10.95
C LEU A 289 9.69 1.15 11.14
N VAL A 290 9.43 0.20 12.03
CA VAL A 290 8.07 -0.23 12.38
C VAL A 290 7.75 0.20 13.80
N LEU A 291 6.66 0.95 13.95
CA LEU A 291 6.13 1.42 15.23
C LEU A 291 4.85 0.63 15.54
N VAL A 292 4.81 -0.09 16.66
CA VAL A 292 3.66 -0.93 17.06
C VAL A 292 3.07 -0.46 18.39
N ASP A 293 1.77 -0.17 18.40
CA ASP A 293 1.01 0.08 19.64
C ASP A 293 0.48 -1.24 20.19
N ALA A 294 1.30 -1.94 20.97
CA ALA A 294 0.90 -3.19 21.60
C ALA A 294 1.75 -3.47 22.84
N PRO A 295 1.15 -4.05 23.90
CA PRO A 295 1.89 -4.67 25.00
C PRO A 295 2.92 -5.67 24.50
N ARG A 296 3.98 -5.85 25.29
CA ARG A 296 5.11 -6.73 24.94
C ARG A 296 4.64 -8.15 24.67
N GLU A 297 3.71 -8.65 25.46
CA GLU A 297 3.25 -10.04 25.44
C GLU A 297 2.54 -10.35 24.11
N ILE A 298 1.69 -9.43 23.65
CA ILE A 298 1.00 -9.50 22.36
C ILE A 298 2.01 -9.42 21.23
N LEU A 299 2.96 -8.49 21.30
CA LEU A 299 4.03 -8.34 20.30
C LEU A 299 4.86 -9.63 20.16
N GLU A 300 5.29 -10.21 21.28
CA GLU A 300 6.08 -11.44 21.28
C GLU A 300 5.29 -12.64 20.77
N SER A 301 3.98 -12.70 21.09
CA SER A 301 3.09 -13.71 20.52
C SER A 301 2.99 -13.58 19.01
N ALA A 302 2.75 -12.36 18.51
CA ALA A 302 2.69 -12.07 17.08
C ALA A 302 3.99 -12.44 16.35
N LEU A 303 5.16 -12.14 16.92
CA LEU A 303 6.46 -12.52 16.34
C LEU A 303 6.69 -14.04 16.34
N ARG A 304 6.14 -14.79 17.32
CA ARG A 304 6.17 -16.26 17.28
C ARG A 304 5.29 -16.82 16.16
N LEU A 305 4.13 -16.21 15.93
CA LEU A 305 3.21 -16.58 14.86
C LEU A 305 3.73 -16.19 13.46
N ALA A 306 4.60 -15.18 13.36
CA ALA A 306 5.16 -14.65 12.12
C ALA A 306 6.69 -14.84 12.03
N PRO A 307 7.20 -16.06 11.82
CA PRO A 307 8.64 -16.35 11.85
C PRO A 307 9.44 -15.56 10.81
N GLY A 308 8.87 -15.28 9.63
CA GLY A 308 9.49 -14.44 8.60
C GLY A 308 9.75 -13.01 9.10
N ALA A 309 8.74 -12.37 9.67
CA ALA A 309 8.87 -11.03 10.27
C ALA A 309 9.83 -11.03 11.45
N ARG A 310 9.78 -12.05 12.32
CA ARG A 310 10.72 -12.21 13.44
C ARG A 310 12.17 -12.27 12.96
N ASN A 311 12.46 -12.99 11.88
CA ASN A 311 13.80 -13.06 11.31
C ASN A 311 14.26 -11.71 10.75
N LEU A 312 13.36 -10.93 10.14
CA LEU A 312 13.67 -9.58 9.68
C LEU A 312 14.01 -8.64 10.84
N VAL A 313 13.29 -8.73 11.96
CA VAL A 313 13.54 -7.92 13.15
C VAL A 313 14.84 -8.33 13.84
N ILE A 314 15.06 -9.62 14.09
CA ILE A 314 16.29 -10.13 14.74
C ILE A 314 17.52 -9.92 13.86
N GLY A 315 17.36 -10.11 12.55
CA GLY A 315 18.39 -9.86 11.53
C GLY A 315 18.61 -8.36 11.28
N ASP A 316 17.93 -7.49 12.03
CA ASP A 316 18.15 -6.05 12.01
C ASP A 316 17.80 -5.39 10.65
N TRP A 317 17.04 -6.09 9.80
CA TRP A 317 16.49 -5.59 8.52
C TRP A 317 15.26 -4.71 8.73
N VAL A 318 14.54 -4.93 9.83
CA VAL A 318 13.43 -4.10 10.29
C VAL A 318 13.75 -3.61 11.69
N ARG A 319 13.72 -2.28 11.89
CA ARG A 319 13.84 -1.66 13.20
C ARG A 319 12.46 -1.61 13.83
N LEU A 320 12.18 -2.47 14.82
CA LEU A 320 10.88 -2.52 15.48
C LEU A 320 10.92 -1.82 16.84
N LEU A 321 10.05 -0.84 17.02
CA LEU A 321 9.78 -0.18 18.28
C LEU A 321 8.32 -0.43 18.69
N PHE A 322 8.10 -0.59 19.98
CA PHE A 322 6.76 -0.80 20.54
C PHE A 322 6.57 -0.01 21.83
N ARG A 323 5.31 0.15 22.24
CA ARG A 323 4.91 0.67 23.55
C ARG A 323 3.59 0.02 23.97
N ALA A 324 3.36 -0.18 25.26
CA ALA A 324 2.11 -0.77 25.75
C ALA A 324 0.98 0.26 25.91
N SER A 325 1.34 1.53 26.12
CA SER A 325 0.38 2.62 26.30
C SER A 325 0.89 3.94 25.71
N PRO A 326 0.00 4.91 25.42
CA PRO A 326 0.39 6.21 24.85
C PRO A 326 1.36 7.02 25.73
N ASP A 327 1.32 6.81 27.04
CA ASP A 327 2.13 7.52 28.05
C ASP A 327 3.51 6.88 28.25
N GLU A 328 3.74 5.69 27.70
CA GLU A 328 5.02 5.00 27.77
C GLU A 328 5.97 5.39 26.64
N PRO A 329 7.29 5.43 26.92
CA PRO A 329 8.28 5.65 25.88
C PRO A 329 8.34 4.48 24.90
N TRP A 330 8.70 4.78 23.65
CA TRP A 330 8.98 3.75 22.66
C TRP A 330 10.21 2.93 23.07
N THR A 331 10.06 1.61 23.07
CA THR A 331 11.12 0.65 23.38
C THR A 331 11.54 -0.07 22.11
N THR A 332 12.86 -0.12 21.85
CA THR A 332 13.39 -0.92 20.73
C THR A 332 13.39 -2.40 21.10
N TYR A 333 12.84 -3.25 20.23
CA TYR A 333 12.73 -4.68 20.49
C TYR A 333 14.09 -5.38 20.67
N ALA A 334 15.13 -4.93 19.96
CA ALA A 334 16.49 -5.46 20.12
C ALA A 334 17.06 -5.28 21.54
N VAL A 335 16.72 -4.18 22.21
CA VAL A 335 17.10 -3.92 23.61
C VAL A 335 16.30 -4.82 24.55
N ALA A 336 15.01 -5.01 24.26
CA ALA A 336 14.15 -5.90 25.04
C ALA A 336 14.61 -7.36 25.02
N LEU A 337 15.26 -7.83 23.95
CA LEU A 337 15.86 -9.18 23.89
C LEU A 337 17.04 -9.39 24.87
N GLN A 338 17.68 -8.31 25.31
CA GLN A 338 18.84 -8.35 26.21
C GLN A 338 18.44 -8.28 27.69
N ASP A 339 17.19 -7.93 27.99
CA ASP A 339 16.64 -7.85 29.35
C ASP A 339 15.29 -8.59 29.41
N PRO A 340 15.31 -9.92 29.67
CA PRO A 340 14.11 -10.75 29.62
C PRO A 340 13.16 -10.59 30.80
N ALA A 341 13.45 -9.71 31.78
CA ALA A 341 12.67 -9.37 32.97
C ALA A 341 11.71 -10.47 33.50
#